data_AF-A0A835ZAQ3-F1
#
_entry.id   AF-A0A835ZAQ3-F1
#
_cell.length_a   1.000
_cell.length_b   1.000
_cell.length_c   1.000
_cell.angle_alpha   90.00
_cell.angle_beta   90.00
_cell.angle_gamma   90.00
#
_symmetry.space_group_name_H-M   'P 1'
#
loop_
_entity.id
_entity.type
_entity.pdbx_description
1 polymer ?
#
loop_
_entity_poly.entity_id
_entity_poly.type
_entity_poly.pdbx_seq_one_letter_code
_entity_poly.pdbx_strand_id
1 'polypeptide(L)'
;ATLALAVALLVLGGGDAAAKPTSVLGTSLVESLKAAGATPLRVVSCIGSQGTGKTTLMKSMFGPAVEQETLIADDGLVLLEAESSCSLASRAKAVRDAAAALAAADVAVYNVFMQDLQRSVDATLTELQMALEPFLAASAGQPEGGPKPLVFAVRDFDGEEASQEQVEAAMTEALQRMWQRAVRPGDFAKKSLEDVLDVSFSFLPSHSLAAGEYAHAAAALRTRLAEGAKSATAADVLKTLQAAPAQATGAPVESTSPAELAAALVAKTAAAQALATFKNRVSALSASLADGLDPEFGAHVDIIVDEALDQYSQGVAAAAAGGGGAAVIGKKRGELRAAMLREAHGLYAAQFRLLRAAAADKFRRSPATLRISPTLGKDMDAAMKESDSYMAESAKGLKSKYLPALLDAERRELGSDLRAVAAERLQLAKLQGMSAAKSRRPVGIALHWLLPEPFGTDASRSVLGAGDEPAFSSERLKADSLWFEFAPLDEVPGPEARDEAAPPQWAAIRDRAERMVFKRAASA
;
A
#
# COMPACT_ATOMS: atom_id res chain seq x y z
N ALA A 1 36.63 -7.37 11.12
CA ALA A 1 36.88 -6.85 9.77
C ALA A 1 36.77 -8.00 8.79
N THR A 2 36.12 -7.79 7.65
CA THR A 2 35.84 -8.75 6.55
C THR A 2 35.04 -10.00 6.91
N LEU A 3 33.70 -9.89 6.94
CA LEU A 3 32.73 -10.78 6.25
C LEU A 3 31.30 -10.35 6.64
N ALA A 4 30.67 -9.49 5.84
CA ALA A 4 29.25 -9.17 5.98
C ALA A 4 28.72 -8.47 4.71
N LEU A 5 28.57 -9.19 3.59
CA LEU A 5 27.66 -8.80 2.50
C LEU A 5 27.48 -9.92 1.46
N ALA A 6 26.78 -11.01 1.80
CA ALA A 6 26.44 -12.03 0.79
C ALA A 6 25.27 -12.94 1.20
N VAL A 7 24.14 -12.42 1.71
CA VAL A 7 22.87 -13.20 1.83
C VAL A 7 21.64 -12.27 1.70
N ALA A 8 21.50 -11.59 0.57
CA ALA A 8 20.25 -10.92 0.20
C ALA A 8 20.09 -10.96 -1.33
N LEU A 9 20.03 -12.17 -1.87
CA LEU A 9 19.71 -12.44 -3.26
C LEU A 9 19.11 -13.83 -3.32
N LEU A 10 17.78 -13.93 -3.13
CA LEU A 10 16.87 -14.78 -3.90
C LEU A 10 15.44 -14.72 -3.30
N VAL A 11 14.46 -14.68 -4.20
CA VAL A 11 13.00 -14.82 -4.00
C VAL A 11 12.22 -13.55 -3.62
N LEU A 12 11.94 -12.71 -4.62
CA LEU A 12 10.60 -12.65 -5.25
C LEU A 12 10.76 -12.06 -6.65
N GLY A 13 10.39 -12.86 -7.64
CA GLY A 13 10.51 -12.56 -9.06
C GLY A 13 9.37 -11.71 -9.60
N GLY A 14 9.69 -10.98 -10.66
CA GLY A 14 8.81 -10.13 -11.44
C GLY A 14 9.68 -9.07 -12.10
N GLY A 15 10.29 -9.43 -13.22
CA GLY A 15 11.37 -8.64 -13.84
C GLY A 15 10.91 -7.29 -14.33
N ASP A 16 11.53 -6.24 -13.78
CA ASP A 16 11.81 -5.03 -14.53
C ASP A 16 13.31 -4.99 -14.79
N ALA A 17 13.67 -5.13 -16.06
CA ALA A 17 14.98 -4.73 -16.52
C ALA A 17 15.17 -3.28 -16.08
N ALA A 18 16.24 -3.00 -15.32
CA ALA A 18 16.69 -1.64 -15.08
C ALA A 18 16.89 -0.99 -16.45
N ALA A 19 15.87 -0.24 -16.90
CA ALA A 19 15.88 0.45 -18.17
C ALA A 19 17.08 1.38 -18.11
N LYS A 20 18.13 1.07 -18.89
CA LYS A 20 19.22 2.02 -19.13
C LYS A 20 18.54 3.33 -19.48
N PRO A 21 18.91 4.47 -18.86
CA PRO A 21 18.31 5.75 -19.19
C PRO A 21 18.46 5.92 -20.70
N THR A 22 17.38 5.73 -21.43
CA THR A 22 17.33 6.03 -22.85
C THR A 22 17.61 7.51 -22.90
N SER A 23 18.81 7.85 -23.37
CA SER A 23 19.20 9.25 -23.44
C SER A 23 18.14 9.93 -24.28
N VAL A 24 17.51 10.94 -23.67
CA VAL A 24 16.60 11.89 -24.34
C VAL A 24 17.28 12.53 -25.57
N LEU A 25 18.60 12.40 -25.66
CA LEU A 25 19.45 12.89 -26.72
C LEU A 25 20.02 11.75 -27.56
N GLY A 26 20.13 11.97 -28.88
CA GLY A 26 20.96 11.15 -29.75
C GLY A 26 22.40 11.05 -29.22
N THR A 27 23.02 9.88 -29.35
CA THR A 27 24.38 9.62 -28.87
C THR A 27 25.41 10.59 -29.47
N SER A 28 25.17 11.06 -30.69
CA SER A 28 26.00 12.04 -31.40
C SER A 28 26.09 13.37 -30.66
N LEU A 29 24.98 13.89 -30.10
CA LEU A 29 25.00 15.18 -29.40
C LEU A 29 25.87 15.13 -28.16
N VAL A 30 25.74 14.06 -27.38
CA VAL A 30 26.53 13.90 -26.16
C VAL A 30 28.03 13.84 -26.49
N GLU A 31 28.40 13.20 -27.59
CA GLU A 31 29.78 13.17 -28.07
C GLU A 31 30.25 14.55 -28.56
N SER A 32 29.42 15.27 -29.32
CA SER A 32 29.74 16.63 -29.79
C SER A 32 29.91 17.62 -28.63
N LEU A 33 29.04 17.59 -27.61
CA LEU A 33 29.16 18.45 -26.42
C LEU A 33 30.39 18.09 -25.58
N LYS A 34 30.72 16.79 -25.45
CA LYS A 34 31.95 16.36 -24.77
C LYS A 34 33.21 16.79 -25.53
N ALA A 35 33.19 16.72 -26.86
CA ALA A 35 34.30 17.15 -27.70
C ALA A 35 34.49 18.68 -27.66
N ALA A 36 33.39 19.44 -27.58
CA ALA A 36 33.40 20.89 -27.41
C ALA A 36 34.02 21.33 -26.06
N GLY A 37 33.81 20.55 -25.00
CA GLY A 37 34.51 20.72 -23.73
C GLY A 37 34.18 22.03 -23.01
N ALA A 38 35.16 22.91 -22.85
CA ALA A 38 35.00 24.20 -22.17
C ALA A 38 34.65 25.36 -23.12
N THR A 39 34.36 25.08 -24.39
CA THR A 39 33.99 26.14 -25.33
C THR A 39 32.70 26.84 -24.88
N PRO A 40 32.67 28.19 -24.94
CA PRO A 40 31.45 28.95 -24.73
C PRO A 40 30.47 28.64 -25.87
N LEU A 41 29.30 28.12 -25.51
CA LEU A 41 28.21 27.80 -26.42
C LEU A 41 26.99 28.66 -26.09
N ARG A 42 26.22 28.98 -27.12
CA ARG A 42 24.91 29.62 -27.02
C ARG A 42 23.87 28.60 -27.45
N VAL A 43 22.93 28.24 -26.61
CA VAL A 43 21.98 27.16 -26.87
C VAL A 43 20.62 27.73 -27.21
N VAL A 44 20.10 27.35 -28.37
CA VAL A 44 18.75 27.70 -28.81
C VAL A 44 17.96 26.40 -28.96
N SER A 45 16.83 26.28 -28.27
CA SER A 45 15.92 25.15 -28.48
C SER A 45 14.73 25.53 -29.35
N CYS A 46 14.27 24.61 -30.20
CA CYS A 46 13.00 24.75 -30.92
C CYS A 46 12.02 23.67 -30.46
N ILE A 47 10.88 24.10 -29.95
CA ILE A 47 9.80 23.29 -29.37
C ILE A 47 8.52 23.57 -30.17
N GLY A 48 7.67 22.57 -30.34
CA GLY A 48 6.39 22.73 -31.01
C GLY A 48 5.84 21.40 -31.52
N SER A 49 4.55 21.37 -31.82
CA SER A 49 3.85 20.15 -32.22
C SER A 49 4.39 19.55 -33.53
N GLN A 50 4.06 18.29 -33.78
CA GLN A 50 4.53 17.58 -34.96
C GLN A 50 3.92 18.21 -36.23
N GLY A 51 4.77 18.39 -37.25
CA GLY A 51 4.34 18.96 -38.52
C GLY A 51 4.33 20.50 -38.58
N THR A 52 4.67 21.21 -37.50
CA THR A 52 4.72 22.68 -37.48
C THR A 52 5.86 23.30 -38.31
N GLY A 53 6.71 22.48 -38.93
CA GLY A 53 7.85 22.96 -39.72
C GLY A 53 9.05 23.44 -38.90
N LYS A 54 9.26 22.87 -37.70
CA LYS A 54 10.44 23.15 -36.83
C LYS A 54 11.77 23.01 -37.57
N THR A 55 12.01 21.84 -38.17
CA THR A 55 13.22 21.59 -38.97
C THR A 55 13.32 22.54 -40.16
N THR A 56 12.21 22.86 -40.81
CA THR A 56 12.18 23.85 -41.90
C THR A 56 12.59 25.25 -41.40
N LEU A 57 12.07 25.68 -40.24
CA LEU A 57 12.47 26.94 -39.61
C LEU A 57 13.98 26.97 -39.33
N MET A 58 14.50 25.90 -38.73
CA MET A 58 15.91 25.79 -38.40
C MET A 58 16.80 25.78 -39.64
N LYS A 59 16.41 25.05 -40.70
CA LYS A 59 17.12 25.08 -41.99
C LYS A 59 17.14 26.48 -42.62
N SER A 60 16.06 27.25 -42.49
CA SER A 60 16.02 28.61 -43.03
C SER A 60 16.85 29.61 -42.21
N MET A 61 16.93 29.43 -40.89
CA MET A 61 17.77 30.27 -40.02
C MET A 61 19.26 29.95 -40.19
N PHE A 62 19.61 28.66 -40.23
CA PHE A 62 21.00 28.19 -40.06
C PHE A 62 21.59 27.50 -41.29
N GLY A 63 20.82 27.36 -42.36
CA GLY A 63 21.24 26.74 -43.61
C GLY A 63 20.88 25.25 -43.72
N PRO A 64 21.12 24.65 -44.89
CA PRO A 64 20.66 23.29 -45.21
C PRO A 64 21.40 22.20 -44.42
N ALA A 65 22.55 22.50 -43.80
CA ALA A 65 23.35 21.55 -43.03
C ALA A 65 22.63 21.01 -41.77
N VAL A 66 21.50 21.59 -41.38
CA VAL A 66 20.62 21.10 -40.30
C VAL A 66 19.87 19.85 -40.77
N GLU A 67 20.58 18.73 -40.96
CA GLU A 67 19.99 17.44 -41.32
C GLU A 67 19.87 16.46 -40.14
N GLN A 68 20.40 16.80 -38.96
CA GLN A 68 20.34 15.99 -37.75
C GLN A 68 19.77 16.79 -36.57
N GLU A 69 19.23 16.07 -35.57
CA GLU A 69 18.55 16.57 -34.35
C GLU A 69 19.35 17.63 -33.56
N THR A 70 20.62 17.83 -33.87
CA THR A 70 21.46 18.84 -33.24
C THR A 70 22.58 19.29 -34.15
N LEU A 71 22.78 20.62 -34.25
CA LEU A 71 23.85 21.22 -35.04
C LEU A 71 24.63 22.22 -34.18
N ILE A 72 25.95 22.13 -34.23
CA ILE A 72 26.86 23.17 -33.74
C ILE A 72 27.21 24.02 -34.96
N ALA A 73 26.75 25.27 -34.98
CA ALA A 73 27.13 26.24 -36.00
C ALA A 73 28.50 26.84 -35.68
N ASP A 74 29.20 27.33 -36.71
CA ASP A 74 30.56 27.88 -36.62
C ASP A 74 30.71 29.02 -35.60
N ASP A 75 29.62 29.72 -35.26
CA ASP A 75 29.59 30.83 -34.31
C ASP A 75 29.40 30.41 -32.83
N GLY A 76 29.61 29.12 -32.51
CA GLY A 76 29.39 28.56 -31.18
C GLY A 76 27.91 28.48 -30.77
N LEU A 77 26.99 28.50 -31.74
CA LEU A 77 25.56 28.36 -31.51
C LEU A 77 25.17 26.88 -31.64
N VAL A 78 24.47 26.34 -30.64
CA VAL A 78 23.95 24.98 -30.62
C VAL A 78 22.44 25.01 -30.75
N LEU A 79 21.91 24.20 -31.65
CA LEU A 79 20.47 24.09 -31.90
C LEU A 79 19.93 22.78 -31.36
N LEU A 80 19.01 22.85 -30.40
CA LEU A 80 18.30 21.70 -29.85
C LEU A 80 16.90 21.60 -30.46
N GLU A 81 16.63 20.58 -31.29
CA GLU A 81 15.27 20.29 -31.71
C GLU A 81 14.61 19.34 -30.70
N ALA A 82 13.53 19.78 -30.05
CA ALA A 82 12.74 18.89 -29.21
C ALA A 82 11.86 17.98 -30.07
N GLU A 83 11.88 16.67 -29.78
CA GLU A 83 11.01 15.73 -30.46
C GLU A 83 9.54 16.05 -30.14
N SER A 84 8.69 15.98 -31.17
CA SER A 84 7.26 16.25 -31.05
C SER A 84 6.45 14.97 -31.11
N SER A 85 5.30 14.94 -30.43
CA SER A 85 4.47 13.74 -30.38
C SER A 85 3.28 13.76 -31.34
N CYS A 86 3.15 12.72 -32.17
CA CYS A 86 1.88 12.38 -32.84
C CYS A 86 1.03 11.36 -32.07
N SER A 87 1.58 10.67 -31.06
CA SER A 87 0.91 9.58 -30.34
C SER A 87 0.96 9.79 -28.83
N LEU A 88 0.01 9.20 -28.10
CA LEU A 88 0.00 9.23 -26.63
C LEU A 88 1.27 8.60 -26.03
N ALA A 89 1.75 7.50 -26.60
CA ALA A 89 2.96 6.83 -26.14
C ALA A 89 4.23 7.68 -26.36
N SER A 90 4.30 8.39 -27.49
CA SER A 90 5.40 9.33 -27.75
C SER A 90 5.25 10.67 -27.04
N ARG A 91 4.06 11.00 -26.50
CA ARG A 91 3.82 12.27 -25.78
C ARG A 91 4.63 12.38 -24.50
N ALA A 92 4.73 11.32 -23.70
CA ALA A 92 5.55 11.33 -22.50
C ALA A 92 7.05 11.51 -22.81
N LYS A 93 7.51 11.06 -23.99
CA LYS A 93 8.86 11.34 -24.47
C LYS A 93 8.98 12.81 -24.91
N ALA A 94 8.12 13.26 -25.82
CA ALA A 94 8.11 14.65 -26.31
C ALA A 94 8.02 15.70 -25.20
N VAL A 95 7.23 15.47 -24.16
CA VAL A 95 7.13 16.37 -23.00
C VAL A 95 8.45 16.42 -22.22
N ARG A 96 9.12 15.27 -22.03
CA ARG A 96 10.44 15.23 -21.38
C ARG A 96 11.50 15.92 -22.22
N ASP A 97 11.46 15.71 -23.54
CA ASP A 97 12.42 16.29 -24.48
C ASP A 97 12.21 17.81 -24.57
N ALA A 98 10.97 18.27 -24.62
CA ALA A 98 10.61 19.69 -24.57
C ALA A 98 11.01 20.35 -23.25
N ALA A 99 10.79 19.70 -22.10
CA ALA A 99 11.21 20.21 -20.80
C ALA A 99 12.74 20.26 -20.66
N ALA A 100 13.45 19.24 -21.15
CA ALA A 100 14.90 19.21 -21.14
C ALA A 100 15.50 20.27 -22.07
N ALA A 101 14.95 20.43 -23.27
CA ALA A 101 15.32 21.48 -24.22
C ALA A 101 15.05 22.87 -23.62
N LEU A 102 13.87 23.07 -23.02
CA LEU A 102 13.52 24.30 -22.32
C LEU A 102 14.39 24.53 -21.08
N ALA A 103 14.91 23.51 -20.39
CA ALA A 103 15.82 23.71 -19.28
C ALA A 103 17.23 24.09 -19.75
N ALA A 104 17.73 23.41 -20.78
CA ALA A 104 19.10 23.54 -21.26
C ALA A 104 19.37 24.71 -22.20
N ALA A 105 18.34 25.24 -22.87
CA ALA A 105 18.51 26.35 -23.80
C ALA A 105 18.77 27.68 -23.09
N ASP A 106 19.51 28.59 -23.71
CA ASP A 106 19.56 29.99 -23.30
C ASP A 106 18.31 30.73 -23.81
N VAL A 107 17.88 30.41 -25.03
CA VAL A 107 16.64 30.93 -25.63
C VAL A 107 15.80 29.78 -26.17
N ALA A 108 14.53 29.72 -25.81
CA ALA A 108 13.59 28.75 -26.36
C ALA A 108 12.71 29.38 -27.43
N VAL A 109 12.57 28.71 -28.58
CA VAL A 109 11.64 29.07 -29.65
C VAL A 109 10.47 28.09 -29.60
N TYR A 110 9.25 28.61 -29.47
CA TYR A 110 8.03 27.84 -29.61
C TYR A 110 7.41 28.08 -30.99
N ASN A 111 7.49 27.09 -31.86
CA ASN A 111 7.07 27.17 -33.25
C ASN A 111 5.60 26.70 -33.40
N VAL A 112 4.75 27.58 -33.94
CA VAL A 112 3.30 27.36 -34.05
C VAL A 112 2.75 27.93 -35.36
N PHE A 113 1.76 27.29 -35.97
CA PHE A 113 1.06 27.84 -37.12
C PHE A 113 -0.07 28.78 -36.71
N MET A 114 -0.26 29.86 -37.48
CA MET A 114 -1.36 30.80 -37.27
C MET A 114 -2.74 30.09 -37.28
N GLN A 115 -2.95 29.14 -38.18
CA GLN A 115 -4.19 28.37 -38.29
C GLN A 115 -4.50 27.55 -37.03
N ASP A 116 -3.47 27.06 -36.33
CA ASP A 116 -3.67 26.31 -35.09
C ASP A 116 -4.08 27.24 -33.94
N LEU A 117 -3.51 28.45 -33.89
CA LEU A 117 -3.89 29.49 -32.93
C LEU A 117 -5.34 29.92 -33.10
N GLN A 118 -5.79 30.07 -34.35
CA GLN A 118 -7.19 30.39 -34.67
C GLN A 118 -8.18 29.30 -34.24
N ARG A 119 -7.76 28.03 -34.28
CA ARG A 119 -8.60 26.91 -33.83
C ARG A 119 -8.76 26.89 -32.32
N SER A 120 -7.65 26.91 -31.59
CA SER A 120 -7.64 26.94 -30.13
C SER A 120 -6.23 27.21 -29.60
N VAL A 121 -6.01 28.44 -29.12
CA VAL A 121 -4.76 28.84 -28.47
C VAL A 121 -4.40 27.88 -27.32
N ASP A 122 -5.34 27.56 -26.44
CA ASP A 122 -5.10 26.66 -25.31
C ASP A 122 -4.68 25.25 -25.76
N ALA A 123 -5.29 24.73 -26.84
CA ALA A 123 -4.92 23.41 -27.35
C ALA A 123 -3.51 23.41 -27.95
N THR A 124 -3.11 24.48 -28.64
CA THR A 124 -1.76 24.59 -29.19
C THR A 124 -0.69 24.57 -28.11
N LEU A 125 -0.93 25.21 -26.97
CA LEU A 125 0.03 25.31 -25.88
C LEU A 125 0.11 24.05 -24.99
N THR A 126 -0.63 22.98 -25.31
CA THR A 126 -0.68 21.77 -24.46
C THR A 126 0.69 21.16 -24.22
N GLU A 127 1.55 21.07 -25.24
CA GLU A 127 2.90 20.50 -25.08
C GLU A 127 3.78 21.39 -24.17
N LEU A 128 3.68 22.71 -24.33
CA LEU A 128 4.38 23.67 -23.48
C LEU A 128 3.88 23.60 -22.03
N GLN A 129 2.56 23.50 -21.83
CA GLN A 129 1.94 23.36 -20.52
C GLN A 129 2.45 22.12 -19.79
N MET A 130 2.52 20.98 -20.48
CA MET A 130 3.02 19.74 -19.89
C MET A 130 4.53 19.80 -19.63
N ALA A 131 5.29 20.53 -20.44
CA ALA A 131 6.74 20.71 -20.27
C ALA A 131 7.11 21.76 -19.20
N LEU A 132 6.18 22.66 -18.87
CA LEU A 132 6.40 23.76 -17.92
C LEU A 132 6.66 23.25 -16.50
N GLU A 133 5.85 22.31 -15.99
CA GLU A 133 6.02 21.84 -14.61
C GLU A 133 7.34 21.07 -14.41
N PRO A 134 7.74 20.15 -15.30
CA PRO A 134 9.07 19.52 -15.24
C PRO A 134 10.21 20.53 -15.38
N PHE A 135 10.05 21.56 -16.22
CA PHE A 135 11.01 22.65 -16.33
C PHE A 135 11.17 23.40 -14.99
N LEU A 136 10.06 23.81 -14.36
CA LEU A 136 10.10 24.49 -13.06
C LEU A 136 10.72 23.62 -11.97
N ALA A 137 10.43 22.31 -11.98
CA ALA A 137 11.04 21.36 -11.06
C ALA A 137 12.56 21.22 -11.29
N ALA A 138 13.01 21.24 -12.55
CA ALA A 138 14.43 21.18 -12.88
C ALA A 138 15.19 22.48 -12.55
N SER A 139 14.51 23.62 -12.66
CA SER A 139 15.05 24.93 -12.28
C SER A 139 14.99 25.19 -10.78
N ALA A 140 14.24 24.40 -9.99
CA ALA A 140 14.16 24.56 -8.55
C ALA A 140 15.52 24.28 -7.88
N GLY A 141 16.04 25.28 -7.16
CA GLY A 141 17.33 25.19 -6.47
C GLY A 141 18.55 25.55 -7.32
N GLN A 142 18.37 25.90 -8.59
CA GLN A 142 19.42 26.61 -9.33
C GLN A 142 19.47 28.07 -8.85
N PRO A 143 20.68 28.69 -8.78
CA PRO A 143 20.80 30.11 -8.44
C PRO A 143 19.92 30.93 -9.37
N GLU A 144 19.30 32.00 -8.86
CA GLU A 144 18.37 32.83 -9.62
C GLU A 144 19.03 33.36 -10.91
N GLY A 145 18.80 32.66 -12.01
CA GLY A 145 18.94 33.21 -13.34
C GLY A 145 17.77 34.15 -13.58
N GLY A 146 18.02 35.27 -14.26
CA GLY A 146 16.94 36.13 -14.76
C GLY A 146 15.94 35.37 -15.64
N PRO A 147 14.84 36.00 -16.04
CA PRO A 147 13.79 35.35 -16.81
C PRO A 147 14.33 34.73 -18.09
N LYS A 148 13.83 33.55 -18.41
CA LYS A 148 14.27 32.78 -19.57
C LYS A 148 13.57 33.26 -20.84
N PRO A 149 14.30 33.70 -21.88
CA PRO A 149 13.70 34.11 -23.13
C PRO A 149 12.94 32.97 -23.82
N LEU A 150 11.64 33.20 -24.08
CA LEU A 150 10.75 32.33 -24.83
C LEU A 150 10.17 33.10 -26.03
N VAL A 151 10.56 32.72 -27.24
CA VAL A 151 10.16 33.36 -28.48
C VAL A 151 9.12 32.52 -29.20
N PHE A 152 7.91 33.05 -29.40
CA PHE A 152 6.90 32.42 -30.24
C PHE A 152 7.15 32.73 -31.71
N ALA A 153 7.50 31.72 -32.49
CA ALA A 153 7.62 31.82 -33.94
C ALA A 153 6.28 31.44 -34.58
N VAL A 154 5.46 32.46 -34.89
CA VAL A 154 4.14 32.30 -35.51
C VAL A 154 4.31 32.19 -37.01
N ARG A 155 4.00 31.01 -37.55
CA ARG A 155 4.18 30.64 -38.96
C ARG A 155 2.94 30.93 -39.78
N ASP A 156 3.15 31.23 -41.06
CA ASP A 156 2.11 31.52 -42.05
C ASP A 156 1.18 32.66 -41.58
N PHE A 157 1.76 33.70 -41.00
CA PHE A 157 1.02 34.88 -40.59
C PHE A 157 0.66 35.74 -41.80
N ASP A 158 -0.64 35.95 -42.01
CA ASP A 158 -1.21 36.93 -42.90
C ASP A 158 -1.85 38.05 -42.07
N GLY A 159 -1.28 39.26 -42.17
CA GLY A 159 -1.79 40.42 -41.41
C GLY A 159 -3.23 40.84 -41.75
N GLU A 160 -3.90 40.14 -42.68
CA GLU A 160 -5.29 40.35 -43.06
C GLU A 160 -6.27 39.67 -42.10
N GLU A 161 -5.95 38.48 -41.57
CA GLU A 161 -6.89 37.70 -40.74
C GLU A 161 -6.89 38.14 -39.27
N ALA A 162 -5.71 38.47 -38.73
CA ALA A 162 -5.57 39.00 -37.38
C ALA A 162 -4.40 39.97 -37.28
N SER A 163 -4.58 41.03 -36.49
CA SER A 163 -3.46 41.93 -36.16
C SER A 163 -2.46 41.22 -35.24
N GLN A 164 -1.18 41.60 -35.33
CA GLN A 164 -0.12 41.06 -34.47
C GLN A 164 -0.48 41.25 -32.98
N GLU A 165 -0.95 42.44 -32.59
CA GLU A 165 -1.34 42.77 -31.22
C GLU A 165 -2.43 41.83 -30.67
N GLN A 166 -3.40 41.44 -31.49
CA GLN A 166 -4.45 40.50 -31.07
C GLN A 166 -3.89 39.10 -30.81
N VAL A 167 -2.98 38.63 -31.66
CA VAL A 167 -2.34 37.31 -31.49
C VAL A 167 -1.45 37.31 -30.25
N GLU A 168 -0.66 38.36 -30.04
CA GLU A 168 0.18 38.52 -28.86
C GLU A 168 -0.65 38.56 -27.56
N ALA A 169 -1.74 39.33 -27.56
CA ALA A 169 -2.63 39.43 -26.42
C ALA A 169 -3.29 38.08 -26.09
N ALA A 170 -3.81 37.37 -27.10
CA ALA A 170 -4.45 36.07 -26.92
C ALA A 170 -3.49 35.01 -26.39
N MET A 171 -2.25 34.98 -26.92
CA MET A 171 -1.20 34.08 -26.47
C MET A 171 -0.73 34.40 -25.06
N THR A 172 -0.51 35.67 -24.75
CA THR A 172 -0.13 36.13 -23.40
C THR A 172 -1.19 35.75 -22.37
N GLU A 173 -2.48 35.94 -22.69
CA GLU A 173 -3.57 35.54 -21.81
C GLU A 173 -3.60 34.01 -21.60
N ALA A 174 -3.41 33.23 -22.67
CA ALA A 174 -3.36 31.78 -22.57
C ALA A 174 -2.17 31.29 -21.73
N LEU A 175 -1.00 31.93 -21.86
CA LEU A 175 0.17 31.64 -21.03
C LEU A 175 -0.06 31.99 -19.55
N GLN A 176 -0.76 33.09 -19.27
CA GLN A 176 -1.14 33.44 -17.90
C GLN A 176 -2.11 32.42 -17.30
N ARG A 177 -3.11 31.96 -18.07
CA ARG A 177 -4.02 30.87 -17.64
C ARG A 177 -3.27 29.56 -17.40
N MET A 178 -2.32 29.24 -18.27
CA MET A 178 -1.44 28.08 -18.13
C MET A 178 -0.60 28.18 -16.84
N TRP A 179 0.00 29.35 -16.57
CA TRP A 179 0.78 29.63 -15.36
C TRP A 179 -0.04 29.47 -14.09
N GLN A 180 -1.29 29.94 -14.08
CA GLN A 180 -2.19 29.81 -12.92
C GLN A 180 -2.56 28.37 -12.59
N ARG A 181 -2.61 27.49 -13.60
CA ARG A 181 -2.95 26.06 -13.44
C ARG A 181 -1.76 25.19 -13.05
N ALA A 182 -0.54 25.64 -13.35
CA ALA A 182 0.68 24.87 -13.14
C ALA A 182 1.01 24.68 -11.65
N VAL A 183 1.47 23.47 -11.29
CA VAL A 183 2.03 23.19 -9.96
C VAL A 183 3.41 23.82 -9.84
N ARG A 184 3.54 24.85 -8.99
CA ARG A 184 4.77 25.64 -8.81
C ARG A 184 5.55 25.18 -7.57
N PRO A 185 6.72 24.53 -7.71
CA PRO A 185 7.51 24.06 -6.57
C PRO A 185 8.33 25.19 -5.93
N GLY A 186 8.50 25.12 -4.61
CA GLY A 186 9.44 25.97 -3.85
C GLY A 186 9.22 27.47 -4.06
N ASP A 187 10.29 28.16 -4.45
CA ASP A 187 10.32 29.63 -4.59
C ASP A 187 9.48 30.15 -5.76
N PHE A 188 9.12 29.30 -6.73
CA PHE A 188 8.25 29.68 -7.86
C PHE A 188 6.80 29.93 -7.44
N ALA A 189 6.37 29.47 -6.26
CA ALA A 189 5.00 29.68 -5.79
C ALA A 189 4.63 31.17 -5.66
N LYS A 190 5.61 32.04 -5.41
CA LYS A 190 5.43 33.49 -5.26
C LYS A 190 5.76 34.30 -6.52
N LYS A 191 6.40 33.68 -7.52
CA LYS A 191 6.84 34.35 -8.74
C LYS A 191 5.70 34.47 -9.75
N SER A 192 5.69 35.58 -10.48
CA SER A 192 4.86 35.77 -11.66
C SER A 192 5.47 35.05 -12.87
N LEU A 193 4.71 34.93 -13.95
CA LEU A 193 5.20 34.35 -15.20
C LEU A 193 6.39 35.15 -15.75
N GLU A 194 6.33 36.48 -15.67
CA GLU A 194 7.34 37.41 -16.18
C GLU A 194 8.66 37.33 -15.41
N ASP A 195 8.62 36.93 -14.14
CA ASP A 195 9.84 36.68 -13.34
C ASP A 195 10.59 35.42 -13.80
N VAL A 196 9.93 34.54 -14.55
CA VAL A 196 10.45 33.22 -14.93
C VAL A 196 10.70 33.11 -16.43
N LEU A 197 9.79 33.64 -17.26
CA LEU A 197 9.85 33.60 -18.72
C LEU A 197 9.72 35.00 -19.29
N ASP A 198 10.66 35.38 -20.15
CA ASP A 198 10.62 36.61 -20.95
C ASP A 198 10.01 36.28 -22.31
N VAL A 199 8.72 36.57 -22.49
CA VAL A 199 7.95 36.15 -23.65
C VAL A 199 8.03 37.19 -24.75
N SER A 200 8.35 36.75 -25.97
CA SER A 200 8.31 37.62 -27.15
C SER A 200 7.81 36.88 -28.38
N PHE A 201 7.41 37.64 -29.40
CA PHE A 201 6.80 37.10 -30.62
C PHE A 201 7.63 37.45 -31.86
N SER A 202 7.58 36.56 -32.85
CA SER A 202 8.14 36.73 -34.18
C SER A 202 7.16 36.15 -35.20
N PHE A 203 6.68 36.99 -36.10
CA PHE A 203 5.71 36.62 -37.12
C PHE A 203 6.44 36.34 -38.43
N LEU A 204 6.27 35.12 -38.94
CA LEU A 204 6.87 34.68 -40.18
C LEU A 204 5.79 34.53 -41.26
N PRO A 205 5.98 35.12 -42.46
CA PRO A 205 5.03 34.98 -43.56
C PRO A 205 5.03 33.55 -44.11
N SER A 206 4.17 33.26 -45.09
CA SER A 206 4.11 31.91 -45.68
C SER A 206 5.43 31.51 -46.34
N HIS A 207 6.00 30.38 -45.93
CA HIS A 207 7.22 29.84 -46.55
C HIS A 207 7.04 29.55 -48.04
N SER A 208 5.86 29.09 -48.45
CA SER A 208 5.58 28.67 -49.82
C SER A 208 5.19 29.84 -50.73
N LEU A 209 4.43 30.81 -50.21
CA LEU A 209 3.91 31.94 -51.01
C LEU A 209 4.87 33.14 -51.01
N ALA A 210 5.63 33.35 -49.93
CA ALA A 210 6.48 34.52 -49.71
C ALA A 210 7.89 34.10 -49.25
N ALA A 211 8.52 33.16 -49.95
CA ALA A 211 9.80 32.58 -49.56
C ALA A 211 10.92 33.61 -49.28
N GLY A 212 10.97 34.72 -50.03
CA GLY A 212 11.95 35.79 -49.84
C GLY A 212 11.74 36.57 -48.54
N GLU A 213 10.51 36.97 -48.25
CA GLU A 213 10.15 37.66 -47.00
C GLU A 213 10.31 36.72 -45.80
N TYR A 214 9.95 35.45 -45.97
CA TYR A 214 10.16 34.42 -44.97
C TYR A 214 11.64 34.23 -44.64
N ALA A 215 12.52 34.17 -45.64
CA ALA A 215 13.96 34.05 -45.43
C ALA A 215 14.52 35.28 -44.69
N HIS A 216 14.04 36.48 -45.02
CA HIS A 216 14.43 37.71 -44.31
C HIS A 216 13.96 37.69 -42.85
N ALA A 217 12.71 37.29 -42.59
CA ALA A 217 12.15 37.18 -41.24
C ALA A 217 12.89 36.10 -40.41
N ALA A 218 13.23 34.95 -41.02
CA ALA A 218 14.02 33.90 -40.38
C ALA A 218 15.45 34.39 -40.05
N ALA A 219 16.08 35.15 -40.95
CA ALA A 219 17.40 35.75 -40.69
C ALA A 219 17.35 36.76 -39.54
N ALA A 220 16.32 37.62 -39.49
CA ALA A 220 16.11 38.56 -38.39
C ALA A 220 15.88 37.84 -37.05
N LEU A 221 15.09 36.74 -37.07
CA LEU A 221 14.89 35.89 -35.90
C LEU A 221 16.23 35.27 -35.44
N ARG A 222 17.05 34.75 -36.35
CA ARG A 222 18.38 34.23 -36.01
C ARG A 222 19.24 35.27 -35.29
N THR A 223 19.31 36.50 -35.80
CA THR A 223 20.09 37.58 -35.19
C THR A 223 19.60 37.86 -33.77
N ARG A 224 18.28 37.98 -33.58
CA ARG A 224 17.66 38.18 -32.26
C ARG A 224 17.98 37.05 -31.28
N LEU A 225 17.93 35.79 -31.73
CA LEU A 225 18.26 34.62 -30.90
C LEU A 225 19.74 34.60 -30.51
N ALA A 226 20.63 34.99 -31.42
CA ALA A 226 22.06 35.04 -31.17
C ALA A 226 22.46 36.15 -30.17
N GLU A 227 21.71 37.26 -30.15
CA GLU A 227 21.89 38.37 -29.21
C GLU A 227 21.31 38.08 -27.82
N GLY A 228 20.17 37.38 -27.76
CA GLY A 228 19.52 37.02 -26.49
C GLY A 228 20.16 35.84 -25.75
N ALA A 229 20.91 34.99 -26.46
CA ALA A 229 21.53 33.81 -25.87
C ALA A 229 22.76 34.18 -25.04
N LYS A 230 22.70 33.84 -23.74
CA LYS A 230 23.86 33.87 -22.85
C LYS A 230 24.82 32.75 -23.25
N SER A 231 26.10 32.90 -22.93
CA SER A 231 27.06 31.83 -23.19
C SER A 231 27.19 30.92 -21.98
N ALA A 232 26.91 29.63 -22.17
CA ALA A 232 27.13 28.56 -21.21
C ALA A 232 28.24 27.63 -21.70
N THR A 233 28.92 26.92 -20.80
CA THR A 233 29.91 25.91 -21.24
C THR A 233 29.20 24.64 -21.72
N ALA A 234 29.80 23.92 -22.67
CA ALA A 234 29.23 22.65 -23.15
C ALA A 234 29.01 21.63 -22.02
N ALA A 235 29.86 21.65 -20.99
CA ALA A 235 29.73 20.83 -19.80
C ALA A 235 28.48 21.15 -18.97
N ASP A 236 28.12 22.44 -18.82
CA ASP A 236 26.93 22.86 -18.08
C ASP A 236 25.65 22.49 -18.82
N VAL A 237 25.66 22.66 -20.15
CA VAL A 237 24.55 22.25 -21.03
C VAL A 237 24.32 20.75 -20.92
N LEU A 238 25.39 19.96 -21.01
CA LEU A 238 25.31 18.50 -20.89
C LEU A 238 24.83 18.07 -19.50
N LYS A 239 25.30 18.72 -18.43
CA LYS A 239 24.86 18.45 -17.06
C LYS A 239 23.36 18.73 -16.89
N THR A 240 22.88 19.84 -17.45
CA THR A 240 21.46 20.22 -17.41
C THR A 240 20.59 19.22 -18.18
N LEU A 241 21.02 18.83 -19.38
CA LEU A 241 20.33 17.82 -20.19
C LEU A 241 20.30 16.43 -19.54
N GLN A 242 21.34 16.07 -18.77
CA GLN A 242 21.37 14.80 -18.02
C GLN A 242 20.54 14.83 -16.73
N ALA A 243 20.42 16.00 -16.10
CA ALA A 243 19.65 16.17 -14.86
C ALA A 243 18.14 16.29 -15.13
N ALA A 244 17.76 16.95 -16.23
CA ALA A 244 16.36 17.23 -16.55
C ALA A 244 15.45 15.98 -16.58
N PRO A 245 15.85 14.83 -17.17
CA PRO A 245 15.02 13.62 -17.16
C PRO A 245 14.78 13.05 -15.76
N ALA A 246 15.75 13.16 -14.86
CA ALA A 246 15.66 12.63 -13.49
C ALA A 246 14.86 13.53 -12.54
N GLN A 247 14.75 14.83 -12.87
CA GLN A 247 13.94 15.80 -12.13
C GLN A 247 12.52 15.91 -12.69
N ALA A 248 12.34 15.60 -13.98
CA ALA A 248 11.04 15.46 -14.63
C ALA A 248 10.25 14.20 -14.19
N THR A 249 10.89 13.24 -13.51
CA THR A 249 10.23 12.07 -12.93
C THR A 249 9.58 12.37 -11.58
N GLY A 250 8.71 13.39 -11.52
CA GLY A 250 7.52 13.20 -10.69
C GLY A 250 6.94 11.84 -11.05
N ALA A 251 6.63 11.00 -10.03
CA ALA A 251 6.34 9.56 -10.14
C ALA A 251 5.83 9.21 -11.53
N PRO A 252 6.51 8.32 -12.29
CA PRO A 252 6.29 8.13 -13.72
C PRO A 252 4.80 8.21 -13.93
N VAL A 253 4.38 9.27 -14.61
CA VAL A 253 3.01 9.34 -15.09
C VAL A 253 2.97 8.21 -16.10
N GLU A 254 2.79 6.98 -15.60
CA GLU A 254 2.23 5.87 -16.36
C GLU A 254 1.03 6.54 -16.99
N SER A 255 1.20 6.87 -18.27
CA SER A 255 0.24 7.61 -19.04
C SER A 255 -0.94 6.68 -19.17
N THR A 256 -1.75 6.66 -18.11
CA THR A 256 -2.88 5.78 -17.96
C THR A 256 -3.73 6.14 -19.14
N SER A 257 -3.88 5.19 -20.05
CA SER A 257 -4.51 5.52 -21.32
C SER A 257 -5.91 6.06 -21.03
N PRO A 258 -6.46 6.97 -21.86
CA PRO A 258 -7.83 7.45 -21.66
C PRO A 258 -8.84 6.29 -21.51
N ALA A 259 -8.57 5.17 -22.18
CA ALA A 259 -9.31 3.92 -22.05
C ALA A 259 -9.18 3.27 -20.67
N GLU A 260 -7.97 3.23 -20.08
CA GLU A 260 -7.75 2.74 -18.71
C GLU A 260 -8.42 3.64 -17.66
N LEU A 261 -8.38 4.96 -17.83
CA LEU A 261 -9.07 5.90 -16.94
C LEU A 261 -10.59 5.71 -17.00
N ALA A 262 -11.14 5.58 -18.21
CA ALA A 262 -12.56 5.29 -18.38
C ALA A 262 -12.94 3.93 -17.75
N ALA A 263 -12.13 2.89 -17.97
CA ALA A 263 -12.34 1.58 -17.36
C ALA A 263 -12.24 1.63 -15.82
N ALA A 264 -11.31 2.40 -15.27
CA ALA A 264 -11.17 2.61 -13.83
C ALA A 264 -12.41 3.26 -13.21
N LEU A 265 -12.97 4.27 -13.88
CA LEU A 265 -14.20 4.93 -13.44
C LEU A 265 -15.39 3.98 -13.46
N VAL A 266 -15.60 3.25 -14.58
CA VAL A 266 -16.68 2.27 -14.72
C VAL A 266 -16.55 1.15 -13.68
N ALA A 267 -15.34 0.61 -13.49
CA ALA A 267 -15.07 -0.40 -12.47
C ALA A 267 -15.36 0.12 -11.06
N LYS A 268 -15.00 1.36 -10.75
CA LYS A 268 -15.27 1.98 -9.45
C LYS A 268 -16.77 2.12 -9.19
N THR A 269 -17.55 2.59 -10.16
CA THR A 269 -19.00 2.73 -10.01
C THR A 269 -19.70 1.38 -9.89
N ALA A 270 -19.31 0.40 -10.72
CA ALA A 270 -19.85 -0.96 -10.65
C ALA A 270 -19.52 -1.65 -9.31
N ALA A 271 -18.30 -1.47 -8.80
CA ALA A 271 -17.90 -2.02 -7.50
C ALA A 271 -18.70 -1.40 -6.34
N ALA A 272 -18.96 -0.09 -6.38
CA ALA A 272 -19.77 0.57 -5.37
C ALA A 272 -21.22 0.05 -5.35
N GLN A 273 -21.81 -0.15 -6.53
CA GLN A 273 -23.16 -0.71 -6.66
C GLN A 273 -23.22 -2.16 -6.16
N ALA A 274 -22.30 -3.01 -6.59
CA ALA A 274 -22.21 -4.40 -6.14
C ALA A 274 -22.02 -4.50 -4.61
N LEU A 275 -21.16 -3.65 -4.03
CA LEU A 275 -20.95 -3.61 -2.59
C LEU A 275 -22.21 -3.16 -1.83
N ALA A 276 -22.98 -2.22 -2.37
CA ALA A 276 -24.25 -1.81 -1.77
C ALA A 276 -25.28 -2.95 -1.76
N THR A 277 -25.43 -3.67 -2.88
CA THR A 277 -26.28 -4.87 -2.96
C THR A 277 -25.84 -5.92 -1.94
N PHE A 278 -24.54 -6.20 -1.88
CA PHE A 278 -23.95 -7.13 -0.91
C PHE A 278 -24.30 -6.73 0.53
N LYS A 279 -24.09 -5.46 0.90
CA LYS A 279 -24.39 -4.96 2.26
C LYS A 279 -25.85 -5.12 2.63
N ASN A 280 -26.76 -4.83 1.70
CA ASN A 280 -28.20 -5.02 1.92
C ASN A 280 -28.54 -6.50 2.16
N ARG A 281 -28.01 -7.41 1.33
CA ARG A 281 -28.21 -8.86 1.49
C ARG A 281 -27.63 -9.40 2.80
N VAL A 282 -26.42 -8.98 3.15
CA VAL A 282 -25.76 -9.37 4.40
C VAL A 282 -26.51 -8.83 5.61
N SER A 283 -27.07 -7.62 5.53
CA SER A 283 -27.90 -7.08 6.62
C SER A 283 -29.19 -7.89 6.81
N ALA A 284 -29.84 -8.31 5.71
CA ALA A 284 -31.01 -9.18 5.78
C ALA A 284 -30.67 -10.56 6.35
N LEU A 285 -29.54 -11.15 5.93
CA LEU A 285 -29.02 -12.39 6.50
C LEU A 285 -28.70 -12.22 8.00
N SER A 286 -28.10 -11.10 8.40
CA SER A 286 -27.81 -10.84 9.82
C SER A 286 -29.08 -10.74 10.67
N ALA A 287 -30.16 -10.18 10.11
CA ALA A 287 -31.45 -10.09 10.78
C ALA A 287 -32.11 -11.47 10.94
N SER A 288 -32.00 -12.36 9.94
CA SER A 288 -32.51 -13.73 10.06
C SER A 288 -31.72 -14.60 11.04
N LEU A 289 -30.46 -14.24 11.30
CA LEU A 289 -29.56 -14.96 12.22
C LEU A 289 -29.68 -14.50 13.68
N ALA A 290 -30.48 -13.49 13.99
CA ALA A 290 -30.61 -12.96 15.34
C ALA A 290 -31.00 -14.04 16.37
N ASP A 291 -31.76 -15.05 15.93
CA ASP A 291 -32.37 -16.04 16.81
C ASP A 291 -31.68 -17.42 16.82
N GLY A 292 -30.57 -17.62 16.09
CA GLY A 292 -29.95 -18.95 16.09
C GLY A 292 -28.73 -19.19 15.20
N LEU A 293 -28.24 -20.43 15.31
CA LEU A 293 -27.20 -20.99 14.45
C LEU A 293 -27.83 -21.43 13.13
N ASP A 294 -27.33 -20.92 12.01
CA ASP A 294 -27.71 -21.38 10.68
C ASP A 294 -26.73 -22.46 10.20
N PRO A 295 -27.19 -23.73 10.00
CA PRO A 295 -26.34 -24.80 9.53
C PRO A 295 -25.83 -24.59 8.10
N GLU A 296 -26.47 -23.74 7.29
CA GLU A 296 -26.10 -23.49 5.89
C GLU A 296 -25.48 -22.10 5.65
N PHE A 297 -25.06 -21.42 6.73
CA PHE A 297 -24.50 -20.07 6.68
C PHE A 297 -23.40 -19.89 5.63
N GLY A 298 -22.49 -20.86 5.52
CA GLY A 298 -21.38 -20.80 4.57
C GLY A 298 -21.85 -20.73 3.12
N ALA A 299 -22.88 -21.52 2.78
CA ALA A 299 -23.48 -21.52 1.45
C ALA A 299 -24.23 -20.21 1.16
N HIS A 300 -24.96 -19.68 2.14
CA HIS A 300 -25.64 -18.39 2.00
C HIS A 300 -24.66 -17.24 1.73
N VAL A 301 -23.53 -17.19 2.45
CA VAL A 301 -22.49 -16.19 2.21
C VAL A 301 -21.86 -16.35 0.81
N ASP A 302 -21.60 -17.59 0.38
CA ASP A 302 -21.03 -17.85 -0.94
C ASP A 302 -21.96 -17.37 -2.07
N ILE A 303 -23.27 -17.64 -1.97
CA ILE A 303 -24.27 -17.15 -2.92
C ILE A 303 -24.28 -15.61 -2.97
N ILE A 304 -24.31 -14.94 -1.82
CA ILE A 304 -24.36 -13.47 -1.76
C ILE A 304 -23.08 -12.85 -2.36
N VAL A 305 -21.91 -13.46 -2.12
CA VAL A 305 -20.64 -13.01 -2.71
C VAL A 305 -20.63 -13.23 -4.23
N ASP A 306 -21.07 -14.40 -4.70
CA ASP A 306 -21.12 -14.72 -6.12
C ASP A 306 -22.07 -13.79 -6.88
N GLU A 307 -23.28 -13.55 -6.35
CA GLU A 307 -24.24 -12.59 -6.92
C GLU A 307 -23.64 -11.19 -7.06
N ALA A 308 -22.93 -10.70 -6.05
CA ALA A 308 -22.29 -9.39 -6.08
C ALA A 308 -21.13 -9.32 -7.09
N LEU A 309 -20.32 -10.40 -7.20
CA LEU A 309 -19.25 -10.49 -8.18
C LEU A 309 -19.78 -10.61 -9.62
N ASP A 310 -20.91 -11.26 -9.81
CA ASP A 310 -21.59 -11.36 -11.11
C ASP A 310 -22.20 -10.02 -11.51
N GLN A 311 -22.84 -9.31 -10.57
CA GLN A 311 -23.32 -7.94 -10.81
C GLN A 311 -22.17 -7.00 -11.18
N TYR A 312 -21.02 -7.09 -10.50
CA TYR A 312 -19.81 -6.36 -10.87
C TYR A 312 -19.34 -6.71 -12.28
N SER A 313 -19.27 -8.02 -12.60
CA SER A 313 -18.80 -8.52 -13.90
C SER A 313 -19.70 -8.05 -15.05
N GLN A 314 -21.01 -8.01 -14.84
CA GLN A 314 -21.98 -7.47 -15.80
C GLN A 314 -21.79 -5.95 -15.98
N GLY A 315 -21.60 -5.21 -14.89
CA GLY A 315 -21.41 -3.75 -14.93
C GLY A 315 -20.13 -3.30 -15.65
N VAL A 316 -19.10 -4.14 -15.69
CA VAL A 316 -17.83 -3.84 -16.36
C VAL A 316 -17.67 -4.50 -17.73
N ALA A 317 -18.63 -5.32 -18.18
CA ALA A 317 -18.50 -6.13 -19.39
C ALA A 317 -18.20 -5.29 -20.65
N ALA A 318 -18.87 -4.15 -20.82
CA ALA A 318 -18.64 -3.24 -21.94
C ALA A 318 -17.24 -2.61 -21.91
N ALA A 319 -16.74 -2.23 -20.73
CA ALA A 319 -15.41 -1.67 -20.58
C ALA A 319 -14.30 -2.72 -20.76
N ALA A 320 -14.56 -3.96 -20.37
CA ALA A 320 -13.63 -5.08 -20.54
C ALA A 320 -13.42 -5.45 -22.02
N ALA A 321 -14.45 -5.32 -22.86
CA ALA A 321 -14.36 -5.59 -24.29
C ALA A 321 -13.42 -4.63 -25.05
N GLY A 322 -13.16 -3.44 -24.51
CA GLY A 322 -12.31 -2.41 -25.11
C GLY A 322 -10.79 -2.65 -25.03
N GLY A 323 -10.34 -3.79 -24.51
CA GLY A 323 -8.93 -4.22 -24.51
C GLY A 323 -7.98 -3.51 -23.52
N GLY A 324 -8.18 -2.21 -23.25
CA GLY A 324 -7.27 -1.43 -22.39
C GLY A 324 -7.50 -1.57 -20.87
N GLY A 325 -8.64 -2.09 -20.43
CA GLY A 325 -9.05 -2.00 -19.01
C GLY A 325 -8.88 -3.25 -18.14
N ALA A 326 -8.47 -4.39 -18.71
CA ALA A 326 -8.61 -5.69 -18.05
C ALA A 326 -7.84 -5.80 -16.72
N ALA A 327 -6.60 -5.29 -16.67
CA ALA A 327 -5.78 -5.30 -15.46
C ALA A 327 -6.40 -4.45 -14.32
N VAL A 328 -6.89 -3.26 -14.66
CA VAL A 328 -7.55 -2.35 -13.71
C VAL A 328 -8.84 -2.96 -13.17
N ILE A 329 -9.65 -3.54 -14.05
CA ILE A 329 -10.91 -4.22 -13.69
C ILE A 329 -10.62 -5.43 -12.78
N GLY A 330 -9.59 -6.23 -13.08
CA GLY A 330 -9.17 -7.37 -12.26
C GLY A 330 -8.71 -6.95 -10.87
N LYS A 331 -7.89 -5.89 -10.78
CA LYS A 331 -7.43 -5.31 -9.51
C LYS A 331 -8.63 -4.84 -8.67
N LYS A 332 -9.56 -4.09 -9.27
CA LYS A 332 -10.76 -3.61 -8.56
C LYS A 332 -11.70 -4.74 -8.12
N ARG A 333 -11.81 -5.82 -8.90
CA ARG A 333 -12.54 -7.03 -8.49
C ARG A 333 -11.93 -7.67 -7.23
N GLY A 334 -10.60 -7.73 -7.16
CA GLY A 334 -9.87 -8.22 -5.98
C GLY A 334 -10.11 -7.35 -4.74
N GLU A 335 -10.04 -6.03 -4.90
CA GLU A 335 -10.34 -5.07 -3.84
C GLU A 335 -11.78 -5.19 -3.33
N LEU A 336 -12.75 -5.33 -4.24
CA LEU A 336 -14.16 -5.54 -3.92
C LEU A 336 -14.35 -6.84 -3.12
N ARG A 337 -13.76 -7.95 -3.57
CA ARG A 337 -13.82 -9.24 -2.86
C ARG A 337 -13.25 -9.12 -1.44
N ALA A 338 -12.11 -8.47 -1.28
CA ALA A 338 -11.50 -8.26 0.04
C ALA A 338 -12.36 -7.37 0.95
N ALA A 339 -13.07 -6.39 0.41
CA ALA A 339 -14.02 -5.57 1.16
C ALA A 339 -15.23 -6.40 1.65
N MET A 340 -15.84 -7.20 0.77
CA MET A 340 -16.97 -8.07 1.12
C MET A 340 -16.61 -9.09 2.20
N LEU A 341 -15.42 -9.70 2.11
CA LEU A 341 -14.99 -10.70 3.10
C LEU A 341 -14.73 -10.10 4.49
N ARG A 342 -14.22 -8.86 4.56
CA ARG A 342 -14.06 -8.17 5.85
C ARG A 342 -15.40 -7.93 6.54
N GLU A 343 -16.43 -7.56 5.80
CA GLU A 343 -17.78 -7.34 6.34
C GLU A 343 -18.43 -8.66 6.77
N ALA A 344 -18.32 -9.72 5.95
CA ALA A 344 -18.87 -11.05 6.27
C ALA A 344 -18.18 -11.72 7.47
N HIS A 345 -16.92 -11.40 7.73
CA HIS A 345 -16.14 -11.98 8.83
C HIS A 345 -16.78 -11.73 10.21
N GLY A 346 -17.42 -10.57 10.42
CA GLY A 346 -18.10 -10.27 11.68
C GLY A 346 -19.24 -11.25 11.98
N LEU A 347 -20.08 -11.54 10.98
CA LEU A 347 -21.18 -12.50 11.11
C LEU A 347 -20.67 -13.93 11.27
N TYR A 348 -19.64 -14.29 10.51
CA TYR A 348 -18.99 -15.60 10.61
C TYR A 348 -18.47 -15.85 12.04
N ALA A 349 -17.76 -14.88 12.62
CA ALA A 349 -17.27 -14.98 14.00
C ALA A 349 -18.43 -15.09 15.02
N ALA A 350 -19.55 -14.39 14.81
CA ALA A 350 -20.72 -14.51 15.66
C ALA A 350 -21.34 -15.92 15.61
N GLN A 351 -21.48 -16.51 14.42
CA GLN A 351 -21.98 -17.88 14.24
C GLN A 351 -21.06 -18.92 14.90
N PHE A 352 -19.73 -18.73 14.82
CA PHE A 352 -18.78 -19.60 15.52
C PHE A 352 -18.89 -19.52 17.05
N ARG A 353 -19.13 -18.32 17.61
CA ARG A 353 -19.39 -18.17 19.05
C ARG A 353 -20.67 -18.90 19.48
N LEU A 354 -21.74 -18.81 18.69
CA LEU A 354 -22.99 -19.54 18.95
C LEU A 354 -22.78 -21.05 18.88
N LEU A 355 -22.05 -21.53 17.87
CA LEU A 355 -21.71 -22.95 17.73
C LEU A 355 -20.87 -23.45 18.92
N ARG A 356 -19.88 -22.66 19.36
CA ARG A 356 -19.06 -22.97 20.52
C ARG A 356 -19.91 -23.04 21.80
N ALA A 357 -20.83 -22.09 21.99
CA ALA A 357 -21.77 -22.11 23.12
C ALA A 357 -22.66 -23.37 23.08
N ALA A 358 -23.22 -23.72 21.92
CA ALA A 358 -24.03 -24.93 21.75
C ALA A 358 -23.23 -26.21 22.04
N ALA A 359 -21.98 -26.30 21.57
CA ALA A 359 -21.09 -27.42 21.85
C ALA A 359 -20.73 -27.50 23.36
N ALA A 360 -20.47 -26.37 24.01
CA ALA A 360 -20.22 -26.31 25.44
C ALA A 360 -21.47 -26.70 26.26
N ASP A 361 -22.67 -26.32 25.83
CA ASP A 361 -23.91 -26.73 26.50
C ASP A 361 -24.20 -28.22 26.31
N LYS A 362 -23.89 -28.78 25.13
CA LYS A 362 -23.91 -30.24 24.92
C LYS A 362 -22.94 -30.93 25.90
N PHE A 363 -21.73 -30.39 26.05
CA PHE A 363 -20.80 -30.88 27.06
C PHE A 363 -21.34 -30.73 28.47
N ARG A 364 -22.03 -29.65 28.85
CA ARG A 364 -22.54 -29.48 30.23
C ARG A 364 -23.67 -30.45 30.57
N ARG A 365 -24.50 -30.81 29.59
CA ARG A 365 -25.62 -31.73 29.75
C ARG A 365 -25.18 -33.18 29.94
N SER A 366 -24.12 -33.63 29.24
CA SER A 366 -23.65 -35.02 29.31
C SER A 366 -23.19 -35.45 30.74
N PRO A 367 -22.30 -34.72 31.44
CA PRO A 367 -21.92 -34.95 32.82
C PRO A 367 -23.05 -34.83 33.83
N ALA A 368 -24.10 -34.05 33.56
CA ALA A 368 -25.26 -33.99 34.45
C ALA A 368 -26.00 -35.34 34.53
N THR A 369 -25.86 -36.17 33.50
CA THR A 369 -26.42 -37.53 33.47
C THR A 369 -25.47 -38.60 34.01
N LEU A 370 -24.16 -38.29 34.08
CA LEU A 370 -23.15 -39.24 34.50
C LEU A 370 -23.16 -39.42 36.02
N ARG A 371 -23.31 -40.68 36.47
CA ARG A 371 -23.17 -41.03 37.88
C ARG A 371 -21.71 -40.90 38.30
N ILE A 372 -21.46 -40.37 39.49
CA ILE A 372 -20.10 -40.25 40.03
C ILE A 372 -19.56 -41.66 40.26
N SER A 373 -18.61 -42.05 39.40
CA SER A 373 -18.04 -43.39 39.32
C SER A 373 -16.50 -43.28 39.29
N PRO A 374 -15.76 -44.37 39.58
CA PRO A 374 -14.31 -44.38 39.39
C PRO A 374 -13.88 -44.24 37.92
N THR A 375 -14.80 -44.34 36.95
CA THR A 375 -14.55 -44.11 35.53
C THR A 375 -14.82 -42.68 35.09
N LEU A 376 -15.21 -41.78 36.01
CA LEU A 376 -15.62 -40.40 35.71
C LEU A 376 -14.63 -39.65 34.81
N GLY A 377 -13.31 -39.84 34.98
CA GLY A 377 -12.31 -39.23 34.12
C GLY A 377 -12.45 -39.65 32.64
N LYS A 378 -12.63 -40.96 32.39
CA LYS A 378 -12.83 -41.48 31.03
C LYS A 378 -14.17 -41.03 30.44
N ASP A 379 -15.20 -40.94 31.28
CA ASP A 379 -16.52 -40.50 30.86
C ASP A 379 -16.52 -39.00 30.51
N MET A 380 -15.75 -38.17 31.25
CA MET A 380 -15.50 -36.76 30.89
C MET A 380 -14.75 -36.63 29.57
N ASP A 381 -13.70 -37.43 29.35
CA ASP A 381 -12.95 -37.44 28.09
C ASP A 381 -13.82 -37.83 26.89
N ALA A 382 -14.73 -38.80 27.08
CA ALA A 382 -15.69 -39.19 26.06
C ALA A 382 -16.70 -38.06 25.75
N ALA A 383 -17.23 -37.39 26.77
CA ALA A 383 -18.13 -36.24 26.61
C ALA A 383 -17.44 -35.05 25.91
N MET A 384 -16.16 -34.80 26.20
CA MET A 384 -15.37 -33.79 25.50
C MET A 384 -15.21 -34.13 24.02
N LYS A 385 -14.89 -35.38 23.69
CA LYS A 385 -14.79 -35.85 22.30
C LYS A 385 -16.11 -35.73 21.54
N GLU A 386 -17.23 -36.05 22.19
CA GLU A 386 -18.57 -35.92 21.57
C GLU A 386 -18.94 -34.46 21.29
N SER A 387 -18.50 -33.54 22.15
CA SER A 387 -18.76 -32.10 21.99
C SER A 387 -17.87 -31.51 20.90
N ASP A 388 -16.61 -31.92 20.83
CA ASP A 388 -15.69 -31.56 19.74
C ASP A 388 -16.14 -32.13 18.39
N SER A 389 -16.62 -33.39 18.35
CA SER A 389 -17.15 -33.97 17.11
C SER A 389 -18.41 -33.25 16.63
N TYR A 390 -19.31 -32.88 17.55
CA TYR A 390 -20.49 -32.08 17.24
C TYR A 390 -20.12 -30.70 16.66
N MET A 391 -19.13 -30.03 17.24
CA MET A 391 -18.61 -28.76 16.69
C MET A 391 -17.99 -28.98 15.29
N ALA A 392 -17.19 -30.03 15.12
CA ALA A 392 -16.52 -30.32 13.86
C ALA A 392 -17.50 -30.65 12.72
N GLU A 393 -18.60 -31.34 13.02
CA GLU A 393 -19.66 -31.65 12.06
C GLU A 393 -20.47 -30.41 11.69
N SER A 394 -20.96 -29.68 12.69
CA SER A 394 -21.77 -28.47 12.48
C SER A 394 -20.98 -27.36 11.79
N ALA A 395 -19.66 -27.26 12.06
CA ALA A 395 -18.80 -26.29 11.41
C ALA A 395 -18.59 -26.54 9.91
N LYS A 396 -18.89 -27.74 9.39
CA LYS A 396 -18.78 -28.00 7.94
C LYS A 396 -19.72 -27.10 7.14
N GLY A 397 -20.94 -26.87 7.65
CA GLY A 397 -21.92 -26.02 6.99
C GLY A 397 -21.67 -24.51 7.16
N LEU A 398 -20.89 -24.14 8.17
CA LEU A 398 -20.40 -22.76 8.31
C LEU A 398 -19.28 -22.42 7.32
N LYS A 399 -18.55 -23.40 6.77
CA LYS A 399 -17.41 -23.14 5.88
C LYS A 399 -17.90 -22.51 4.57
N SER A 400 -17.44 -21.30 4.30
CA SER A 400 -17.56 -20.62 3.01
C SER A 400 -16.32 -20.90 2.16
N LYS A 401 -16.48 -20.95 0.84
CA LYS A 401 -15.39 -21.02 -0.15
C LYS A 401 -14.43 -19.83 -0.05
N TYR A 402 -14.94 -18.68 0.36
CA TYR A 402 -14.21 -17.41 0.32
C TYR A 402 -13.54 -17.03 1.63
N LEU A 403 -14.05 -17.49 2.76
CA LEU A 403 -13.52 -17.16 4.08
C LEU A 403 -12.46 -18.17 4.53
N PRO A 404 -11.34 -17.70 5.14
CA PRO A 404 -10.35 -18.59 5.70
C PRO A 404 -10.94 -19.38 6.88
N ALA A 405 -10.46 -20.61 7.08
CA ALA A 405 -10.93 -21.46 8.15
C ALA A 405 -10.47 -20.93 9.53
N LEU A 406 -11.38 -20.37 10.33
CA LEU A 406 -11.14 -20.07 11.75
C LEU A 406 -11.36 -21.28 12.66
N LEU A 407 -11.84 -22.39 12.10
CA LEU A 407 -12.26 -23.58 12.82
C LEU A 407 -11.20 -24.10 13.81
N ASP A 408 -9.93 -24.13 13.40
CA ASP A 408 -8.87 -24.73 14.22
C ASP A 408 -8.49 -23.85 15.42
N ALA A 409 -8.66 -22.53 15.33
CA ALA A 409 -8.46 -21.64 16.46
C ALA A 409 -9.59 -21.81 17.49
N GLU A 410 -10.84 -21.76 17.03
CA GLU A 410 -12.02 -21.90 17.89
C GLU A 410 -12.12 -23.29 18.54
N ARG A 411 -11.76 -24.37 17.82
CA ARG A 411 -11.72 -25.73 18.39
C ARG A 411 -10.66 -25.87 19.47
N ARG A 412 -9.49 -25.25 19.29
CA ARG A 412 -8.43 -25.26 20.32
C ARG A 412 -8.87 -24.54 21.58
N GLU A 413 -9.56 -23.41 21.43
CA GLU A 413 -10.08 -22.64 22.54
C GLU A 413 -11.20 -23.39 23.28
N LEU A 414 -12.19 -23.93 22.56
CA LEU A 414 -13.22 -24.79 23.14
C LEU A 414 -12.58 -25.97 23.90
N GLY A 415 -11.62 -26.66 23.28
CA GLY A 415 -10.93 -27.77 23.93
C GLY A 415 -10.20 -27.36 25.22
N SER A 416 -9.68 -26.14 25.29
CA SER A 416 -9.08 -25.59 26.51
C SER A 416 -10.13 -25.38 27.60
N ASP A 417 -11.25 -24.74 27.25
CA ASP A 417 -12.35 -24.47 28.20
C ASP A 417 -12.97 -25.75 28.73
N LEU A 418 -13.25 -26.72 27.86
CA LEU A 418 -13.84 -28.00 28.25
C LEU A 418 -12.93 -28.76 29.21
N ARG A 419 -11.61 -28.73 28.98
CA ARG A 419 -10.63 -29.34 29.90
C ARG A 419 -10.60 -28.63 31.26
N ALA A 420 -10.68 -27.30 31.28
CA ALA A 420 -10.72 -26.54 32.53
C ALA A 420 -11.96 -26.92 33.36
N VAL A 421 -13.15 -26.93 32.74
CA VAL A 421 -14.41 -27.33 33.39
C VAL A 421 -14.37 -28.80 33.84
N ALA A 422 -13.82 -29.70 33.04
CA ALA A 422 -13.66 -31.10 33.41
C ALA A 422 -12.70 -31.26 34.60
N ALA A 423 -11.59 -30.53 34.62
CA ALA A 423 -10.62 -30.56 35.72
C ALA A 423 -11.23 -30.07 37.03
N GLU A 424 -11.97 -28.95 37.01
CA GLU A 424 -12.69 -28.43 38.18
C GLU A 424 -13.70 -29.44 38.72
N ARG A 425 -14.51 -30.06 37.85
CA ARG A 425 -15.47 -31.08 38.27
C ARG A 425 -14.81 -32.32 38.85
N LEU A 426 -13.70 -32.77 38.27
CA LEU A 426 -12.92 -33.89 38.80
C LEU A 426 -12.29 -33.56 40.16
N GLN A 427 -11.82 -32.32 40.36
CA GLN A 427 -11.33 -31.86 41.65
C GLN A 427 -12.44 -31.81 42.69
N LEU A 428 -13.61 -31.26 42.36
CA LEU A 428 -14.77 -31.25 43.24
C LEU A 428 -15.23 -32.67 43.62
N ALA A 429 -15.28 -33.60 42.66
CA ALA A 429 -15.62 -35.00 42.92
C ALA A 429 -14.59 -35.70 43.82
N LYS A 430 -13.32 -35.32 43.75
CA LYS A 430 -12.26 -35.80 44.65
C LYS A 430 -12.42 -35.23 46.06
N LEU A 431 -12.69 -33.94 46.19
CA LEU A 431 -12.91 -33.28 47.49
C LEU A 431 -14.14 -33.84 48.22
N GLN A 432 -15.19 -34.23 47.49
CA GLN A 432 -16.37 -34.89 48.04
C GLN A 432 -16.13 -36.36 48.43
N GLY A 433 -14.92 -36.90 48.22
CA GLY A 433 -14.58 -38.30 48.50
C GLY A 433 -15.23 -39.31 47.55
N MET A 434 -15.99 -38.85 46.56
CA MET A 434 -16.76 -39.70 45.65
C MET A 434 -15.88 -40.30 44.53
N SER A 435 -14.78 -39.64 44.19
CA SER A 435 -13.81 -40.10 43.18
C SER A 435 -12.59 -40.82 43.77
N ALA A 436 -12.57 -41.12 45.08
CA ALA A 436 -11.46 -41.89 45.64
C ALA A 436 -11.45 -43.29 45.00
N ALA A 437 -10.29 -43.70 44.46
CA ALA A 437 -10.09 -45.08 44.06
C ALA A 437 -10.49 -45.94 45.25
N LYS A 438 -11.42 -46.89 45.05
CA LYS A 438 -12.03 -47.72 46.10
C LYS A 438 -10.89 -48.25 46.98
N SER A 439 -10.60 -47.54 48.08
CA SER A 439 -9.52 -47.96 48.94
C SER A 439 -9.96 -49.33 49.42
N ARG A 440 -9.06 -50.32 49.33
CA ARG A 440 -9.34 -51.61 49.93
C ARG A 440 -9.74 -51.28 51.36
N ARG A 441 -11.02 -51.52 51.71
CA ARG A 441 -11.50 -51.28 53.07
C ARG A 441 -10.44 -51.91 53.96
N PRO A 442 -9.79 -51.15 54.87
CA PRO A 442 -8.79 -51.75 55.71
C PRO A 442 -9.44 -52.98 56.32
N VAL A 443 -8.83 -54.15 56.14
CA VAL A 443 -9.28 -55.35 56.82
C VAL A 443 -9.02 -55.04 58.29
N GLY A 444 -10.07 -54.63 58.99
CA GLY A 444 -10.02 -54.40 60.41
C GLY A 444 -9.80 -55.75 61.07
N ILE A 445 -8.54 -56.11 61.30
CA ILE A 445 -8.21 -57.24 62.17
C ILE A 445 -8.38 -56.69 63.58
N ALA A 446 -9.61 -56.77 64.10
CA ALA A 446 -9.87 -56.49 65.50
C ALA A 446 -9.34 -57.65 66.33
N LEU A 447 -8.13 -57.50 66.86
CA LEU A 447 -7.59 -58.42 67.87
C LEU A 447 -8.22 -58.08 69.22
N HIS A 448 -9.44 -58.54 69.44
CA HIS A 448 -10.25 -58.24 70.63
C HIS A 448 -9.55 -58.52 71.97
N TRP A 449 -8.51 -59.37 72.00
CA TRP A 449 -7.73 -59.67 73.21
C TRP A 449 -6.66 -58.66 73.60
N LEU A 450 -6.32 -57.69 72.74
CA LEU A 450 -5.27 -56.69 73.01
C LEU A 450 -5.83 -55.30 73.36
N LEU A 451 -7.15 -55.14 73.37
CA LEU A 451 -7.80 -53.91 73.82
C LEU A 451 -7.82 -53.86 75.35
N PRO A 452 -7.56 -52.70 75.99
CA PRO A 452 -7.57 -52.56 77.46
C PRO A 452 -8.89 -53.02 78.09
N GLU A 453 -9.97 -52.97 77.32
CA GLU A 453 -11.28 -53.52 77.66
C GLU A 453 -11.75 -54.48 76.55
N PRO A 454 -11.49 -55.79 76.64
CA PRO A 454 -11.83 -56.76 75.59
C PRO A 454 -13.35 -56.93 75.37
N PHE A 455 -14.18 -56.36 76.25
CA PHE A 455 -15.64 -56.34 76.17
C PHE A 455 -16.25 -54.93 76.38
N GLY A 456 -15.44 -53.88 76.32
CA GLY A 456 -15.90 -52.49 76.41
C GLY A 456 -16.57 -52.04 75.12
N THR A 457 -17.48 -51.05 75.21
CA THR A 457 -18.10 -50.42 74.05
C THR A 457 -17.03 -49.85 73.12
N ASP A 458 -16.79 -50.56 72.03
CA ASP A 458 -15.86 -50.22 70.97
C ASP A 458 -16.03 -48.75 70.57
N ALA A 459 -15.00 -47.92 70.80
CA ALA A 459 -15.06 -46.49 70.50
C ALA A 459 -15.36 -46.23 69.00
N SER A 460 -15.01 -47.19 68.13
CA SER A 460 -15.35 -47.14 66.70
C SER A 460 -16.85 -47.32 66.40
N ARG A 461 -17.62 -47.80 67.38
CA ARG A 461 -19.09 -47.91 67.35
C ARG A 461 -19.79 -46.92 68.27
N SER A 462 -19.05 -46.04 68.96
CA SER A 462 -19.67 -44.96 69.72
C SER A 462 -20.32 -43.98 68.74
N VAL A 463 -21.66 -43.99 68.71
CA VAL A 463 -22.42 -42.99 67.99
C VAL A 463 -22.35 -41.74 68.85
N LEU A 464 -21.49 -40.79 68.47
CA LEU A 464 -21.39 -39.49 69.13
C LEU A 464 -22.80 -38.87 69.20
N GLY A 465 -23.33 -38.76 70.41
CA GLY A 465 -24.62 -38.12 70.64
C GLY A 465 -24.46 -36.60 70.53
N ALA A 466 -25.54 -35.89 70.19
CA ALA A 466 -25.52 -34.43 70.09
C ALA A 466 -25.20 -33.70 71.43
N GLY A 467 -25.05 -34.45 72.53
CA GLY A 467 -24.64 -33.93 73.84
C GLY A 467 -23.22 -34.32 74.27
N ASP A 468 -22.44 -35.02 73.43
CA ASP A 468 -21.05 -35.35 73.77
C ASP A 468 -20.14 -34.13 73.54
N GLU A 469 -19.59 -33.60 74.62
CA GLU A 469 -18.62 -32.50 74.57
C GLU A 469 -17.28 -33.00 73.98
N PRO A 470 -16.73 -32.36 72.93
CA PRO A 470 -15.45 -32.77 72.37
C PRO A 470 -14.34 -32.47 73.37
N ALA A 471 -13.91 -33.48 74.12
CA ALA A 471 -12.79 -33.38 75.06
C ALA A 471 -11.45 -33.31 74.31
N PHE A 472 -11.21 -32.19 73.63
CA PHE A 472 -9.91 -31.86 73.03
C PHE A 472 -9.07 -31.09 74.07
N SER A 473 -8.46 -31.80 75.03
CA SER A 473 -7.46 -31.19 75.89
C SER A 473 -6.10 -31.24 75.19
N SER A 474 -5.55 -30.08 74.82
CA SER A 474 -4.22 -29.95 74.21
C SER A 474 -3.07 -30.45 75.09
N GLU A 475 -3.32 -30.71 76.38
CA GLU A 475 -2.32 -31.22 77.32
C GLU A 475 -1.97 -32.70 77.10
N ARG A 476 -2.91 -33.53 76.61
CA ARG A 476 -2.61 -34.96 76.35
C ARG A 476 -1.68 -35.18 75.15
N LEU A 477 -1.68 -34.28 74.17
CA LEU A 477 -0.77 -34.36 73.02
C LEU A 477 0.69 -34.06 73.37
N LYS A 478 0.95 -33.42 74.52
CA LYS A 478 2.33 -33.15 74.99
C LYS A 478 2.93 -34.30 75.80
N ALA A 479 2.12 -35.22 76.32
CA ALA A 479 2.59 -36.32 77.16
C ALA A 479 2.98 -37.58 76.37
N ASP A 480 2.40 -37.80 75.19
CA ASP A 480 2.57 -39.04 74.40
C ASP A 480 3.33 -38.87 73.07
N SER A 481 4.17 -37.83 72.93
CA SER A 481 5.03 -37.68 71.75
C SER A 481 6.31 -38.53 71.86
N LEU A 482 6.17 -39.86 71.75
CA LEU A 482 7.25 -40.78 71.36
C LEU A 482 7.30 -40.89 69.83
N TRP A 483 7.58 -39.77 69.15
CA TRP A 483 7.80 -39.74 67.71
C TRP A 483 9.22 -39.28 67.41
N PHE A 484 9.91 -40.09 66.61
CA PHE A 484 11.27 -39.95 66.10
C PHE A 484 11.70 -38.49 65.82
N GLU A 485 12.81 -38.07 66.45
CA GLU A 485 13.61 -36.94 65.98
C GLU A 485 14.14 -37.27 64.58
N PHE A 486 13.52 -36.67 63.55
CA PHE A 486 14.22 -36.47 62.28
C PHE A 486 15.17 -35.28 62.45
N ALA A 487 16.43 -35.50 62.08
CA ALA A 487 17.46 -34.47 62.04
C ALA A 487 16.98 -33.22 61.28
N PRO A 488 17.40 -32.01 61.69
CA PRO A 488 17.03 -30.79 60.99
C PRO A 488 17.56 -30.83 59.56
N LEU A 489 16.66 -30.69 58.60
CA LEU A 489 17.00 -30.35 57.22
C LEU A 489 17.67 -28.98 57.24
N ASP A 490 18.89 -28.94 56.74
CA ASP A 490 19.66 -27.73 56.52
C ASP A 490 18.83 -26.65 55.81
N GLU A 491 19.09 -25.42 56.25
CA GLU A 491 18.50 -24.16 55.83
C GLU A 491 18.29 -24.07 54.31
N VAL A 492 17.02 -23.95 53.90
CA VAL A 492 16.67 -23.41 52.58
C VAL A 492 16.69 -21.88 52.71
N PRO A 493 17.62 -21.16 52.05
CA PRO A 493 17.65 -19.71 52.13
C PRO A 493 16.44 -19.11 51.41
N GLY A 494 15.78 -18.17 52.06
CA GLY A 494 14.63 -17.42 51.54
C GLY A 494 14.96 -16.56 50.31
N PRO A 495 13.95 -16.15 49.53
CA PRO A 495 14.12 -15.46 48.26
C PRO A 495 14.28 -13.95 48.47
N GLU A 496 15.34 -13.51 49.12
CA GLU A 496 15.68 -12.09 49.22
C GLU A 496 17.19 -11.89 49.01
N ALA A 497 17.61 -11.92 47.75
CA ALA A 497 18.80 -11.27 47.18
C ALA A 497 19.18 -11.95 45.86
N ARG A 498 18.56 -11.54 44.75
CA ARG A 498 19.10 -11.76 43.40
C ARG A 498 18.90 -10.49 42.57
N ASP A 499 19.60 -9.44 42.98
CA ASP A 499 20.04 -8.40 42.06
C ASP A 499 21.42 -8.78 41.54
N GLU A 500 21.47 -9.61 40.49
CA GLU A 500 22.67 -9.76 39.68
C GLU A 500 22.33 -10.19 38.25
N ALA A 501 22.62 -9.27 37.31
CA ALA A 501 22.89 -9.46 35.88
C ALA A 501 21.95 -10.36 35.06
N ALA A 502 20.86 -9.77 34.57
CA ALA A 502 20.13 -10.31 33.42
C ALA A 502 21.06 -10.33 32.17
N PRO A 503 21.10 -11.43 31.39
CA PRO A 503 21.91 -11.50 30.18
C PRO A 503 21.46 -10.43 29.16
N PRO A 504 22.40 -9.79 28.42
CA PRO A 504 22.15 -8.60 27.58
C PRO A 504 21.13 -8.81 26.44
N GLN A 505 20.69 -10.05 26.24
CA GLN A 505 19.73 -10.46 25.22
C GLN A 505 18.28 -10.11 25.62
N TRP A 506 17.97 -10.05 26.93
CA TRP A 506 16.62 -9.79 27.42
C TRP A 506 16.26 -8.30 27.45
N ALA A 507 17.25 -7.42 27.68
CA ALA A 507 17.06 -5.98 27.57
C ALA A 507 16.71 -5.57 26.12
N ALA A 508 17.35 -6.20 25.13
CA ALA A 508 17.06 -5.97 23.71
C ALA A 508 15.68 -6.47 23.28
N ILE A 509 15.19 -7.58 23.87
CA ILE A 509 13.84 -8.11 23.60
C ILE A 509 12.77 -7.21 24.22
N ARG A 510 13.00 -6.72 25.44
CA ARG A 510 12.07 -5.80 26.13
C ARG A 510 11.98 -4.46 25.40
N ASP A 511 13.10 -3.87 25.01
CA ASP A 511 13.15 -2.61 24.26
C ASP A 511 12.49 -2.77 22.87
N ARG A 512 12.63 -3.94 22.22
CA ARG A 512 11.92 -4.25 20.97
C ARG A 512 10.41 -4.41 21.15
N ALA A 513 9.96 -4.96 22.28
CA ALA A 513 8.55 -5.08 22.61
C ALA A 513 7.92 -3.72 22.93
N GLU A 514 8.60 -2.88 23.72
CA GLU A 514 8.12 -1.53 24.07
C GLU A 514 8.03 -0.62 22.83
N ARG A 515 8.97 -0.72 21.86
CA ARG A 515 8.89 0.00 20.58
C ARG A 515 7.76 -0.49 19.66
N MET A 516 7.37 -1.77 19.74
CA MET A 516 6.22 -2.29 18.96
C MET A 516 4.88 -1.84 19.54
N VAL A 517 4.79 -1.69 20.86
CA VAL A 517 3.58 -1.16 21.52
C VAL A 517 3.41 0.33 21.23
N PHE A 518 4.49 1.12 21.27
CA PHE A 518 4.43 2.55 20.93
C PHE A 518 4.12 2.83 19.46
N LYS A 519 4.61 2.00 18.52
CA LYS A 519 4.27 2.15 17.10
C LYS A 519 2.80 1.84 16.78
N ARG A 520 2.11 1.02 17.57
CA ARG A 520 0.66 0.78 17.43
C ARG A 520 -0.19 1.88 18.03
N ALA A 521 0.29 2.56 19.08
CA ALA A 521 -0.40 3.70 19.68
C ALA A 521 -0.26 4.99 18.85
N ALA A 522 0.76 5.10 17.99
CA ALA A 522 0.96 6.24 17.09
C ALA A 522 0.29 6.07 15.71
N SER A 523 -0.30 4.90 15.41
CA SER A 523 -1.01 4.62 14.15
C SER A 523 -2.52 4.44 14.33
N ALA A 524 -3.03 4.74 15.52
CA ALA A 524 -4.45 4.88 15.86
C ALA A 524 -4.64 6.33 16.30
#